data_AF-A0A3D1CVU4-F1
#
_entry.id   AF-A0A3D1CVU4-F1
#
_cell.length_a   1.000
_cell.length_b   1.000
_cell.length_c   1.000
_cell.angle_alpha   90.00
_cell.angle_beta   90.00
_cell.angle_gamma   90.00
#
_symmetry.space_group_name_H-M   'P 1'
#
loop_
_entity.id
_entity.type
_entity.pdbx_description
1 polymer ?
#
loop_
_entity_poly.entity_id
_entity_poly.type
_entity_poly.pdbx_seq_one_letter_code
_entity_poly.pdbx_strand_id
1 'polypeptide(L)'
;GIIVVHEWWGNNAYNQKRARMLAELGYTAFAADMYGNGLVFDNPGDAEKNAGVLYADMGLLKERITAAYDVLVNSGFADPERVAAIGYCFGGTVVLNAANLGVPLDAVVSFHGGLAGFKADPVIKNTHVLVCNGAADTFVSQEDKDNFKNQMNAVGAAYEFKEYEGALHAFTNPESTEAGKKFNMPIAYHAAADAASWNDMKEFFSKYFPVD
;
A
#
# COMPACT_ATOMS: atom_id res chain seq x y z
N GLY A 1 -14.66 -0.20 6.01
CA GLY A 1 -13.96 1.02 5.56
C GLY A 1 -12.59 0.67 4.98
N ILE A 2 -11.92 1.62 4.31
CA ILE A 2 -10.60 1.41 3.71
C ILE A 2 -9.61 2.49 4.17
N ILE A 3 -8.48 2.08 4.72
CA ILE A 3 -7.35 2.97 5.00
C ILE A 3 -6.51 3.13 3.73
N VAL A 4 -6.16 4.35 3.34
CA VAL A 4 -5.27 4.64 2.21
C VAL A 4 -3.96 5.18 2.75
N VAL A 5 -2.88 4.42 2.57
CA VAL A 5 -1.54 4.79 3.04
C VAL A 5 -0.72 5.40 1.91
N HIS A 6 -0.15 6.56 2.19
CA HIS A 6 0.52 7.38 1.20
C HIS A 6 1.86 6.81 0.70
N GLU A 7 2.32 7.30 -0.46
CA GLU A 7 3.72 7.21 -0.88
C GLU A 7 4.64 7.93 0.12
N TRP A 8 5.95 7.72 0.03
CA TRP A 8 6.93 8.30 0.96
C TRP A 8 6.93 9.84 1.05
N TRP A 9 6.22 10.53 0.14
CA TRP A 9 6.04 11.98 0.13
C TRP A 9 5.13 12.49 1.25
N GLY A 10 4.35 11.64 1.92
CA GLY A 10 3.34 12.06 2.89
C GLY A 10 1.93 12.12 2.30
N ASN A 11 0.94 12.46 3.14
CA ASN A 11 -0.48 12.47 2.76
C ASN A 11 -0.86 13.68 1.87
N ASN A 12 -0.41 13.62 0.62
CA ASN A 12 -0.62 14.66 -0.39
C ASN A 12 -1.92 14.48 -1.22
N ALA A 13 -2.13 15.38 -2.19
CA ALA A 13 -3.33 15.41 -3.02
C ALA A 13 -3.56 14.12 -3.83
N TYR A 14 -2.49 13.40 -4.22
CA TYR A 14 -2.58 12.15 -4.95
C TYR A 14 -3.24 11.06 -4.09
N ASN A 15 -2.78 10.87 -2.85
CA ASN A 15 -3.32 9.86 -1.94
C ASN A 15 -4.76 10.20 -1.51
N GLN A 16 -5.04 11.48 -1.28
CA GLN A 16 -6.41 11.96 -1.03
C GLN A 16 -7.34 11.73 -2.22
N LYS A 17 -6.84 11.85 -3.46
CA LYS A 17 -7.60 11.51 -4.67
C LYS A 17 -7.95 10.02 -4.68
N ARG A 18 -7.01 9.13 -4.35
CA ARG A 18 -7.28 7.68 -4.28
C ARG A 18 -8.34 7.34 -3.23
N ALA A 19 -8.33 8.01 -2.08
CA ALA A 19 -9.40 7.88 -1.09
C ALA A 19 -10.77 8.33 -1.64
N ARG A 20 -10.83 9.46 -2.37
CA ARG A 20 -12.08 9.90 -3.04
C ARG A 20 -12.56 8.89 -4.09
N MET A 21 -11.65 8.31 -4.88
CA MET A 21 -12.00 7.28 -5.85
C MET A 21 -12.59 6.02 -5.19
N LEU A 22 -12.11 5.63 -4.00
CA LEU A 22 -12.74 4.54 -3.22
C LEU A 22 -14.13 4.93 -2.72
N ALA A 23 -14.32 6.19 -2.30
CA ALA A 23 -15.64 6.69 -1.91
C ALA A 23 -16.65 6.69 -3.07
N GLU A 24 -16.20 7.01 -4.28
CA GLU A 24 -17.02 6.89 -5.50
C GLU A 24 -17.41 5.44 -5.83
N LEU A 25 -16.64 4.45 -5.35
CA LEU A 25 -16.97 3.03 -5.45
C LEU A 25 -17.90 2.55 -4.33
N GLY A 26 -18.27 3.41 -3.37
CA GLY A 26 -19.18 3.08 -2.28
C GLY A 26 -18.50 2.76 -0.93
N TYR A 27 -17.17 2.87 -0.84
CA TYR A 27 -16.45 2.61 0.41
C TYR A 27 -16.25 3.87 1.25
N THR A 28 -16.38 3.76 2.57
CA THR A 28 -15.80 4.77 3.48
C THR A 28 -14.28 4.65 3.44
N ALA A 29 -13.58 5.70 3.00
CA ALA A 29 -12.13 5.72 2.87
C ALA A 29 -11.46 6.78 3.75
N PHE A 30 -10.33 6.45 4.37
CA PHE A 30 -9.53 7.33 5.21
C PHE A 30 -8.09 7.41 4.71
N ALA A 31 -7.67 8.57 4.20
CA ALA A 31 -6.27 8.81 3.83
C ALA A 31 -5.43 9.06 5.09
N ALA A 32 -4.65 8.07 5.49
CA ALA A 32 -3.87 8.10 6.72
C ALA A 32 -2.66 9.04 6.59
N ASP A 33 -2.31 9.71 7.69
CA ASP A 33 -1.07 10.45 7.85
C ASP A 33 -0.10 9.64 8.71
N MET A 34 0.84 8.94 8.07
CA MET A 34 1.78 8.06 8.78
C MET A 34 2.91 8.84 9.45
N TYR A 35 3.22 10.04 8.96
CA TYR A 35 4.29 10.88 9.51
C TYR A 35 3.79 11.79 10.64
N GLY A 36 2.49 12.11 10.65
CA GLY A 36 1.87 12.96 11.64
C GLY A 36 2.02 14.44 11.32
N ASN A 37 1.14 15.26 11.92
CA ASN A 37 1.10 16.72 11.74
C ASN A 37 0.96 17.19 10.29
N GLY A 38 0.46 16.36 9.39
CA GLY A 38 0.29 16.69 7.97
C GLY A 38 1.60 16.87 7.23
N LEU A 39 2.69 16.24 7.68
CA LEU A 39 3.99 16.37 7.03
C LEU A 39 3.95 15.81 5.60
N VAL A 40 4.40 16.64 4.66
CA VAL A 40 4.55 16.33 3.24
C VAL A 40 5.92 16.83 2.79
N PHE A 41 6.62 16.03 2.01
CA PHE A 41 7.97 16.29 1.51
C PHE A 41 7.98 16.42 -0.02
N ASP A 42 8.82 17.31 -0.52
CA ASP A 42 8.98 17.59 -1.95
C ASP A 42 10.39 17.24 -2.48
N ASN A 43 11.22 16.64 -1.62
CA ASN A 43 12.58 16.22 -1.92
C ASN A 43 12.86 14.80 -1.38
N PRO A 44 13.61 13.96 -2.12
CA PRO A 44 13.84 12.56 -1.74
C PRO A 44 14.55 12.38 -0.41
N GLY A 45 15.48 13.29 -0.04
CA GLY A 45 16.26 13.13 1.18
C GLY A 45 15.41 13.19 2.45
N ASP A 46 14.48 14.16 2.52
CA ASP A 46 13.56 14.25 3.64
C ASP A 46 12.51 13.11 3.61
N ALA A 47 12.02 12.75 2.43
CA ALA A 47 11.08 11.63 2.26
C ALA A 47 11.70 10.30 2.73
N GLU A 48 12.92 10.00 2.29
CA GLU A 48 13.70 8.82 2.67
C GLU A 48 13.96 8.79 4.18
N LYS A 49 14.40 9.92 4.75
CA LYS A 49 14.65 10.02 6.20
C LYS A 49 13.41 9.68 7.01
N ASN A 50 12.24 10.20 6.64
CA ASN A 50 11.01 9.99 7.40
C ASN A 50 10.41 8.59 7.17
N ALA A 51 10.42 8.08 5.94
CA ALA A 51 10.06 6.69 5.65
C ALA A 51 10.98 5.72 6.41
N GLY A 52 12.28 6.01 6.44
CA GLY A 52 13.32 5.22 7.09
C GLY A 52 13.10 5.06 8.61
N VAL A 53 12.54 6.05 9.28
CA VAL A 53 12.16 5.94 10.71
C VAL A 53 11.13 4.82 10.91
N LEU A 54 10.14 4.72 10.02
CA LEU A 54 9.10 3.69 10.11
C LEU A 54 9.58 2.33 9.59
N TYR A 55 10.46 2.28 8.60
CA TYR A 55 11.09 1.04 8.17
C TYR A 55 12.03 0.42 9.21
N ALA A 56 12.69 1.25 10.02
CA ALA A 56 13.59 0.79 11.07
C ALA A 56 12.85 0.29 12.33
N ASP A 57 11.57 0.63 12.49
CA ASP A 57 10.77 0.31 13.68
C ASP A 57 9.38 -0.21 13.30
N MET A 58 9.26 -1.54 13.19
CA MET A 58 8.00 -2.22 12.92
C MET A 58 6.96 -2.03 14.04
N GLY A 59 7.39 -1.77 15.28
CA GLY A 59 6.49 -1.45 16.38
C GLY A 59 5.82 -0.11 16.15
N LEU A 60 6.61 0.91 15.82
CA LEU A 60 6.10 2.24 15.48
C LEU A 60 5.24 2.22 14.21
N LEU A 61 5.65 1.48 13.18
CA LEU A 61 4.83 1.31 11.96
C LEU A 61 3.45 0.74 12.32
N LYS A 62 3.42 -0.33 13.13
CA LYS A 62 2.16 -0.95 13.60
C LYS A 62 1.32 0.05 14.40
N GLU A 63 1.93 0.79 15.32
CA GLU A 63 1.23 1.79 16.14
C GLU A 63 0.56 2.84 15.25
N ARG A 64 1.26 3.38 14.24
CA ARG A 64 0.74 4.42 13.34
C ARG A 64 -0.43 3.95 12.50
N ILE A 65 -0.32 2.75 11.89
CA ILE A 65 -1.42 2.21 11.09
C ILE A 65 -2.60 1.78 11.98
N THR A 66 -2.35 1.31 13.20
CA THR A 66 -3.41 0.99 14.17
C THR A 66 -4.15 2.25 14.61
N ALA A 67 -3.46 3.37 14.82
CA ALA A 67 -4.12 4.65 15.09
C ALA A 67 -5.01 5.10 13.91
N ALA A 68 -4.58 4.87 12.67
CA ALA A 68 -5.42 5.14 11.49
C ALA A 68 -6.65 4.21 11.42
N TYR A 69 -6.48 2.93 11.78
CA TYR A 69 -7.58 1.98 11.95
C TYR A 69 -8.59 2.48 12.99
N ASP A 70 -8.11 2.86 14.18
CA ASP A 70 -8.95 3.33 15.28
C ASP A 70 -9.76 4.57 14.89
N VAL A 71 -9.16 5.52 14.17
CA VAL A 71 -9.88 6.70 13.66
C VAL A 71 -10.99 6.29 12.69
N LEU A 72 -10.71 5.37 11.76
CA LEU A 72 -11.68 4.92 10.77
C LEU A 72 -12.86 4.20 11.43
N VAL A 73 -12.60 3.24 12.33
CA VAL A 73 -13.67 2.45 12.96
C VAL A 73 -14.49 3.29 13.96
N ASN A 74 -13.87 4.26 14.63
CA ASN A 74 -14.58 5.17 15.55
C ASN A 74 -15.25 6.36 14.84
N SER A 75 -15.13 6.47 13.51
CA SER A 75 -15.73 7.57 12.76
C SER A 75 -17.27 7.51 12.70
N GLY A 76 -17.86 6.35 12.96
CA GLY A 76 -19.30 6.08 12.75
C GLY A 76 -19.69 5.88 11.29
N PHE A 77 -18.74 5.95 10.35
CA PHE A 77 -18.98 5.77 8.91
C PHE A 77 -18.45 4.44 8.36
N ALA A 78 -17.76 3.63 9.16
CA ALA A 78 -17.25 2.33 8.77
C ALA A 78 -17.74 1.26 9.73
N ASP A 79 -18.05 0.08 9.18
CA ASP A 79 -18.22 -1.14 9.97
C ASP A 79 -16.87 -1.52 10.62
N PRO A 80 -16.79 -1.58 11.96
CA PRO A 80 -15.55 -1.93 12.66
C PRO A 80 -15.09 -3.37 12.41
N GLU A 81 -16.00 -4.27 12.02
CA GLU A 81 -15.68 -5.66 11.69
C GLU A 81 -15.22 -5.83 10.24
N ARG A 82 -15.31 -4.77 9.42
CA ARG A 82 -14.99 -4.81 8.00
C ARG A 82 -14.04 -3.70 7.60
N VAL A 83 -12.74 -3.97 7.67
CA VAL A 83 -11.69 -2.97 7.37
C VAL A 83 -10.66 -3.52 6.42
N ALA A 84 -10.37 -2.77 5.36
CA ALA A 84 -9.27 -3.05 4.44
C ALA A 84 -8.24 -1.91 4.46
N ALA A 85 -7.08 -2.14 3.87
CA ALA A 85 -6.09 -1.08 3.63
C ALA A 85 -5.47 -1.20 2.24
N ILE A 86 -5.28 -0.06 1.59
CA ILE A 86 -4.47 0.02 0.37
C ILE A 86 -3.29 0.95 0.61
N GLY A 87 -2.19 0.72 -0.09
CA GLY A 87 -1.02 1.57 0.03
C GLY A 87 -0.18 1.65 -1.23
N TYR A 88 0.52 2.76 -1.40
CA TYR A 88 1.35 3.06 -2.57
C TYR A 88 2.81 3.24 -2.15
N CYS A 89 3.76 2.60 -2.83
CA CYS A 89 5.20 2.72 -2.53
C CYS A 89 5.47 2.37 -1.05
N PHE A 90 5.91 3.34 -0.25
CA PHE A 90 6.01 3.25 1.21
C PHE A 90 4.73 2.69 1.84
N GLY A 91 3.56 3.19 1.44
CA GLY A 91 2.28 2.69 1.93
C GLY A 91 2.02 1.24 1.58
N GLY A 92 2.49 0.78 0.41
CA GLY A 92 2.37 -0.63 0.00
C GLY A 92 3.15 -1.55 0.94
N THR A 93 4.37 -1.14 1.32
CA THR A 93 5.16 -1.81 2.35
C THR A 93 4.46 -1.80 3.71
N VAL A 94 3.87 -0.65 4.09
CA VAL A 94 3.15 -0.49 5.37
C VAL A 94 1.96 -1.45 5.47
N VAL A 95 1.09 -1.51 4.46
CA VAL A 95 -0.13 -2.34 4.56
C VAL A 95 0.16 -3.84 4.59
N LEU A 96 1.20 -4.29 3.87
CA LEU A 96 1.66 -5.69 3.95
C LEU A 96 2.18 -6.02 5.35
N ASN A 97 3.00 -5.14 5.93
CA ASN A 97 3.52 -5.34 7.28
C ASN A 97 2.44 -5.19 8.35
N ALA A 98 1.45 -4.31 8.16
CA ALA A 98 0.30 -4.17 9.07
C ALA A 98 -0.47 -5.48 9.20
N ALA A 99 -0.82 -6.11 8.08
CA ALA A 99 -1.47 -7.41 8.06
C ALA A 99 -0.57 -8.49 8.71
N ASN A 100 0.71 -8.49 8.37
CA ASN A 100 1.70 -9.41 8.92
C ASN A 100 1.92 -9.25 10.45
N LEU A 101 1.67 -8.06 10.98
CA LEU A 101 1.79 -7.73 12.40
C LEU A 101 0.45 -7.89 13.15
N GLY A 102 -0.60 -8.38 12.46
CA GLY A 102 -1.89 -8.69 13.06
C GLY A 102 -2.79 -7.48 13.30
N VAL A 103 -2.63 -6.39 12.53
CA VAL A 103 -3.67 -5.36 12.46
C VAL A 103 -4.90 -6.00 11.81
N PRO A 104 -6.13 -5.84 12.38
CA PRO A 104 -7.31 -6.56 11.94
C PRO A 104 -7.86 -6.02 10.61
N LEU A 105 -7.22 -6.43 9.51
CA LEU A 105 -7.55 -6.06 8.14
C LEU A 105 -8.04 -7.29 7.39
N ASP A 106 -9.23 -7.25 6.80
CA ASP A 106 -9.78 -8.34 6.00
C ASP A 106 -9.08 -8.47 4.65
N ALA A 107 -8.64 -7.33 4.10
CA ALA A 107 -8.01 -7.25 2.81
C ALA A 107 -6.93 -6.16 2.76
N VAL A 108 -5.80 -6.44 2.11
CA VAL A 108 -4.77 -5.45 1.81
C VAL A 108 -4.37 -5.44 0.34
N VAL A 109 -4.18 -4.24 -0.21
CA VAL A 109 -3.69 -4.05 -1.59
C VAL A 109 -2.44 -3.18 -1.59
N SER A 110 -1.33 -3.77 -1.98
CA SER A 110 -0.04 -3.09 -2.12
C SER A 110 0.21 -2.72 -3.57
N PHE A 111 0.26 -1.43 -3.88
CA PHE A 111 0.68 -0.91 -5.17
C PHE A 111 2.15 -0.53 -5.08
N HIS A 112 2.99 -1.17 -5.91
CA HIS A 112 4.45 -0.94 -6.00
C HIS A 112 5.11 -0.82 -4.62
N GLY A 113 4.69 -1.64 -3.65
CA GLY A 113 5.29 -1.68 -2.32
C GLY A 113 6.60 -2.48 -2.30
N GLY A 114 7.50 -2.10 -1.40
CA GLY A 114 8.75 -2.83 -1.18
C GLY A 114 8.50 -4.19 -0.53
N LEU A 115 9.25 -5.20 -0.97
CA LEU A 115 9.14 -6.59 -0.48
C LEU A 115 10.42 -7.09 0.22
N ALA A 116 11.43 -6.22 0.32
CA ALA A 116 12.74 -6.58 0.86
C ALA A 116 12.63 -7.13 2.27
N GLY A 117 13.20 -8.33 2.48
CA GLY A 117 13.25 -8.99 3.78
C GLY A 117 11.88 -9.36 4.36
N PHE A 118 10.81 -9.39 3.56
CA PHE A 118 9.49 -9.78 4.04
C PHE A 118 9.54 -11.17 4.69
N LYS A 119 8.95 -11.32 5.87
CA LYS A 119 8.90 -12.57 6.62
C LYS A 119 7.48 -12.78 7.13
N ALA A 120 6.79 -13.75 6.55
CA ALA A 120 5.38 -13.98 6.87
C ALA A 120 5.23 -14.54 8.30
N ASP A 121 4.32 -13.94 9.06
CA ASP A 121 3.78 -14.50 10.29
C ASP A 121 2.45 -15.21 9.98
N PRO A 122 2.15 -16.37 10.60
CA PRO A 122 0.88 -17.06 10.40
C PRO A 122 -0.38 -16.21 10.58
N VAL A 123 -0.32 -15.10 11.33
CA VAL A 123 -1.45 -14.18 11.52
C VAL A 123 -1.95 -13.57 10.20
N ILE A 124 -1.08 -13.42 9.20
CA ILE A 124 -1.45 -12.82 7.90
C ILE A 124 -2.49 -13.66 7.13
N LYS A 125 -2.70 -14.93 7.52
CA LYS A 125 -3.76 -15.78 6.96
C LYS A 125 -5.17 -15.22 7.17
N ASN A 126 -5.34 -14.34 8.15
CA ASN A 126 -6.62 -13.68 8.41
C ASN A 126 -6.91 -12.54 7.43
N THR A 127 -5.98 -12.23 6.52
CA THR A 127 -6.05 -11.13 5.57
C THR A 127 -5.90 -11.65 4.15
N HIS A 128 -6.80 -11.25 3.26
CA HIS A 128 -6.60 -11.42 1.82
C HIS A 128 -5.58 -10.42 1.30
N VAL A 129 -4.58 -10.86 0.54
CA VAL A 129 -3.50 -9.99 0.05
C VAL A 129 -3.49 -9.89 -1.47
N LEU A 130 -3.47 -8.68 -2.01
CA LEU A 130 -3.13 -8.39 -3.41
C LEU A 130 -1.86 -7.55 -3.49
N VAL A 131 -0.88 -8.02 -4.26
CA VAL A 131 0.33 -7.26 -4.62
C VAL A 131 0.28 -6.88 -6.09
N CYS A 132 0.34 -5.58 -6.36
CA CYS A 132 0.35 -4.96 -7.68
C CYS A 132 1.76 -4.40 -7.97
N ASN A 133 2.62 -5.20 -8.60
CA ASN A 133 4.03 -4.87 -8.82
C ASN A 133 4.32 -4.41 -10.26
N GLY A 134 5.18 -3.42 -10.44
CA GLY A 134 5.70 -3.07 -11.77
C GLY A 134 6.75 -4.08 -12.23
N ALA A 135 6.61 -4.69 -13.41
CA ALA A 135 7.54 -5.72 -13.86
C ALA A 135 8.95 -5.15 -14.16
N ALA A 136 9.04 -3.85 -14.47
CA ALA A 136 10.30 -3.15 -14.70
C ALA A 136 10.79 -2.38 -13.45
N ASP A 137 10.14 -2.56 -12.30
CA ASP A 137 10.53 -1.95 -11.03
C ASP A 137 11.90 -2.49 -10.57
N THR A 138 12.88 -1.60 -10.43
CA THR A 138 14.24 -1.96 -9.99
C THR A 138 14.44 -1.85 -8.48
N PHE A 139 13.46 -1.33 -7.72
CA PHE A 139 13.50 -1.28 -6.26
C PHE A 139 13.07 -2.61 -5.62
N VAL A 140 12.35 -3.45 -6.36
CA VAL A 140 11.93 -4.78 -5.91
C VAL A 140 12.62 -5.85 -6.77
N SER A 141 13.64 -6.48 -6.18
CA SER A 141 14.42 -7.50 -6.88
C SER A 141 13.60 -8.77 -7.14
N GLN A 142 14.04 -9.61 -8.09
CA GLN A 142 13.43 -10.93 -8.29
C GLN A 142 13.54 -11.80 -7.04
N GLU A 143 14.66 -11.70 -6.31
CA GLU A 143 14.88 -12.40 -5.04
C GLU A 143 13.83 -12.00 -4.00
N ASP A 144 13.51 -10.71 -3.87
CA ASP A 144 12.49 -10.24 -2.93
C ASP A 144 11.08 -10.73 -3.30
N LYS A 145 10.76 -10.74 -4.60
CA LYS A 145 9.49 -11.29 -5.10
C LYS A 145 9.38 -12.78 -4.79
N ASP A 146 10.43 -13.54 -5.03
CA ASP A 146 10.46 -14.98 -4.79
C ASP A 146 10.41 -15.27 -3.28
N ASN A 147 11.15 -14.50 -2.48
CA ASN A 147 11.08 -14.58 -1.02
C ASN A 147 9.65 -14.30 -0.51
N PHE A 148 9.00 -13.23 -0.95
CA PHE A 148 7.61 -12.94 -0.56
C PHE A 148 6.68 -14.12 -0.86
N LYS A 149 6.71 -14.63 -2.09
CA LYS A 149 5.88 -15.78 -2.52
C LYS A 149 6.16 -17.02 -1.66
N ASN A 150 7.43 -17.31 -1.39
CA ASN A 150 7.84 -18.43 -0.56
C ASN A 150 7.37 -18.29 0.89
N GLN A 151 7.48 -17.10 1.49
CA GLN A 151 7.02 -16.83 2.85
C GLN A 151 5.51 -16.97 2.99
N MET A 152 4.74 -16.39 2.05
CA MET A 152 3.28 -16.52 2.03
C MET A 152 2.84 -17.99 1.87
N ASN A 153 3.48 -18.73 0.95
CA ASN A 153 3.24 -20.16 0.76
C ASN A 153 3.58 -20.98 2.02
N ALA A 154 4.71 -20.67 2.69
CA ALA A 154 5.17 -21.41 3.86
C ALA A 154 4.21 -21.31 5.05
N VAL A 155 3.54 -20.16 5.22
CA VAL A 155 2.50 -20.00 6.26
C VAL A 155 1.10 -20.41 5.79
N GLY A 156 0.92 -20.70 4.49
CA GLY A 156 -0.36 -21.06 3.89
C GLY A 156 -1.31 -19.87 3.74
N ALA A 157 -0.79 -18.65 3.57
CA ALA A 157 -1.61 -17.46 3.36
C ALA A 157 -2.02 -17.29 1.90
N ALA A 158 -3.27 -16.91 1.67
CA ALA A 158 -3.79 -16.64 0.33
C ALA A 158 -3.33 -15.27 -0.15
N TYR A 159 -2.76 -15.20 -1.35
CA TYR A 159 -2.40 -13.94 -1.99
C TYR A 159 -2.57 -14.00 -3.50
N GLU A 160 -2.77 -12.84 -4.10
CA GLU A 160 -2.64 -12.60 -5.53
C GLU A 160 -1.42 -11.71 -5.78
N PHE A 161 -0.60 -12.08 -6.76
CA PHE A 161 0.58 -11.30 -7.15
C PHE A 161 0.49 -10.99 -8.63
N LYS A 162 0.34 -9.70 -8.97
CA LYS A 162 0.20 -9.20 -10.34
C LYS A 162 1.47 -8.45 -10.71
N GLU A 163 1.98 -8.71 -11.92
CA GLU A 163 3.09 -7.98 -12.51
C GLU A 163 2.61 -7.24 -13.76
N TYR A 164 2.87 -5.94 -13.83
CA TYR A 164 2.48 -5.09 -14.96
C TYR A 164 3.70 -4.82 -15.85
N GLU A 165 3.69 -5.40 -17.04
CA GLU A 165 4.78 -5.29 -18.03
C GLU A 165 5.12 -3.82 -18.35
N GLY A 166 6.41 -3.49 -18.40
CA GLY A 166 6.90 -2.15 -18.70
C GLY A 166 6.69 -1.09 -17.60
N ALA A 167 5.95 -1.39 -16.54
CA ALA A 167 5.74 -0.45 -15.44
C ALA A 167 6.94 -0.39 -14.49
N LEU A 168 7.45 0.83 -14.26
CA LEU A 168 8.45 1.13 -13.23
C LEU A 168 7.79 1.25 -11.85
N HIS A 169 8.59 1.59 -10.84
CA HIS A 169 8.06 1.96 -9.54
C HIS A 169 7.23 3.26 -9.60
N ALA A 170 6.31 3.42 -8.64
CA ALA A 170 5.37 4.54 -8.56
C ALA A 170 4.49 4.72 -9.82
N PHE A 171 4.23 3.63 -10.56
CA PHE A 171 3.52 3.65 -11.84
C PHE A 171 2.09 4.18 -11.80
N THR A 172 1.49 4.29 -10.62
CA THR A 172 0.11 4.76 -10.44
C THR A 172 0.02 6.29 -10.32
N ASN A 173 1.12 6.99 -10.03
CA ASN A 173 1.09 8.44 -9.79
C ASN A 173 1.58 9.22 -11.05
N PRO A 174 0.72 10.04 -11.69
CA PRO A 174 1.10 10.88 -12.83
C PRO A 174 2.28 11.83 -12.56
N GLU A 175 2.47 12.26 -11.31
CA GLU A 175 3.55 13.17 -10.92
C GLU A 175 4.92 12.47 -10.84
N SER A 176 4.94 11.13 -10.76
CA SER A 176 6.17 10.34 -10.66
C SER A 176 7.12 10.56 -11.84
N THR A 177 6.60 10.79 -13.05
CA THR A 177 7.45 11.00 -14.24
C THR A 177 8.31 12.25 -14.12
N GLU A 178 7.72 13.36 -13.65
CA GLU A 178 8.47 14.60 -13.49
C GLU A 178 9.39 14.55 -12.26
N ALA A 179 8.96 13.91 -11.17
CA ALA A 179 9.82 13.66 -10.01
C ALA A 179 11.03 12.78 -10.38
N GLY A 180 10.81 11.72 -11.16
CA GLY A 180 11.85 10.81 -11.66
C GLY A 180 12.91 11.54 -12.48
N LYS A 181 12.49 12.43 -13.40
CA LYS A 181 13.41 13.29 -14.15
C LYS A 181 14.15 14.28 -13.25
N LYS A 182 13.43 14.97 -12.35
CA LYS A 182 13.98 16.01 -11.47
C LYS A 182 15.06 15.47 -10.53
N PHE A 183 14.85 14.27 -9.99
CA PHE A 183 15.72 13.68 -8.98
C PHE A 183 16.55 12.49 -9.48
N ASN A 184 16.51 12.20 -10.78
CA ASN A 184 17.19 11.07 -11.41
C ASN A 184 16.87 9.73 -10.74
N MET A 185 15.59 9.47 -10.53
CA MET A 185 15.07 8.25 -9.90
C MET A 185 14.38 7.35 -10.94
N PRO A 186 14.48 6.01 -10.82
CA PRO A 186 13.82 5.06 -11.73
C PRO A 186 12.33 4.89 -11.40
N ILE A 187 11.59 6.01 -11.38
CA ILE A 187 10.14 6.08 -11.17
C ILE A 187 9.49 6.76 -12.37
N ALA A 188 8.32 6.27 -12.80
CA ALA A 188 7.55 6.94 -13.85
C ALA A 188 6.10 6.47 -13.84
N TYR A 189 5.19 7.36 -14.24
CA TYR A 189 3.79 7.00 -14.46
C TYR A 189 3.63 6.04 -15.63
N HIS A 190 2.78 5.02 -15.47
CA HIS A 190 2.42 4.10 -16.54
C HIS A 190 0.90 3.89 -16.60
N ALA A 191 0.22 4.67 -17.44
CA ALA A 191 -1.24 4.75 -17.49
C ALA A 191 -1.96 3.41 -17.63
N ALA A 192 -1.43 2.50 -18.46
CA ALA A 192 -2.03 1.18 -18.65
C ALA A 192 -1.92 0.30 -17.38
N ALA A 193 -0.81 0.42 -16.64
CA ALA A 193 -0.61 -0.33 -15.40
C ALA A 193 -1.41 0.26 -14.23
N ASP A 194 -1.51 1.59 -14.18
CA ASP A 194 -2.41 2.28 -13.24
C ASP A 194 -3.85 1.80 -13.42
N ALA A 195 -4.37 1.86 -14.65
CA ALA A 195 -5.73 1.41 -14.95
C ALA A 195 -5.93 -0.09 -14.66
N ALA A 196 -4.99 -0.95 -15.09
CA ALA A 196 -5.07 -2.39 -14.87
C ALA A 196 -5.04 -2.74 -13.38
N SER A 197 -4.09 -2.19 -12.62
CA SER A 197 -3.98 -2.44 -11.17
C SER A 197 -5.18 -1.93 -10.37
N TRP A 198 -5.77 -0.80 -10.76
CA TRP A 198 -7.01 -0.33 -10.15
C TRP A 198 -8.19 -1.27 -10.44
N ASN A 199 -8.24 -1.86 -11.64
CA ASN A 199 -9.24 -2.86 -11.97
C ASN A 199 -9.02 -4.17 -11.20
N ASP A 200 -7.78 -4.67 -11.11
CA ASP A 200 -7.44 -5.84 -10.29
C ASP A 200 -7.84 -5.62 -8.82
N MET A 201 -7.61 -4.42 -8.26
CA MET A 201 -8.05 -4.07 -6.90
C MET A 201 -9.57 -4.12 -6.75
N LYS A 202 -10.34 -3.60 -7.73
CA LYS A 202 -11.81 -3.67 -7.70
C LYS A 202 -12.31 -5.11 -7.78
N GLU A 203 -11.73 -5.93 -8.66
CA GLU A 203 -12.09 -7.34 -8.79
C GLU A 203 -11.77 -8.10 -7.49
N PHE A 204 -10.59 -7.87 -6.94
CA PHE A 204 -10.15 -8.43 -5.67
C PHE A 204 -11.09 -8.04 -4.52
N PHE A 205 -11.45 -6.76 -4.39
CA PHE A 205 -12.42 -6.34 -3.38
C PHE A 205 -13.81 -6.88 -3.66
N SER A 206 -14.28 -6.98 -4.90
CA SER A 206 -15.60 -7.58 -5.17
C SER A 206 -15.70 -9.03 -4.67
N LYS A 207 -14.58 -9.75 -4.62
CA LYS A 207 -14.49 -11.14 -4.18
C LYS A 207 -14.31 -11.28 -2.67
N TYR A 208 -13.49 -10.43 -2.06
CA TYR A 208 -13.02 -10.61 -0.68
C TYR A 208 -13.46 -9.49 0.28
N PHE A 209 -13.90 -8.35 -0.25
CA PHE A 209 -14.30 -7.17 0.51
C PHE A 209 -15.38 -6.35 -0.24
N PRO A 210 -16.53 -6.96 -0.60
CA PRO A 210 -17.54 -6.30 -1.42
C PRO A 210 -18.21 -5.15 -0.66
N VAL A 211 -18.66 -4.12 -1.37
CA VAL A 211 -19.62 -3.15 -0.80
C VAL A 211 -20.98 -3.84 -0.67
N ASP A 212 -21.68 -3.60 0.43
CA ASP A 212 -23.05 -4.08 0.62
C ASP A 212 -24.07 -3.36 -0.26
#